data_AF-A0A9D1DHW9-F1
#
_entry.id   AF-A0A9D1DHW9-F1
#
_cell.length_a   1.000
_cell.length_b   1.000
_cell.length_c   1.000
_cell.angle_alpha   90.00
_cell.angle_beta   90.00
_cell.angle_gamma   90.00
#
_symmetry.space_group_name_H-M   'P 1'
#
loop_
_entity.id
_entity.type
_entity.pdbx_description
1 polymer ?
#
loop_
_entity_poly.entity_id
_entity_poly.type
_entity_poly.pdbx_seq_one_letter_code
_entity_poly.pdbx_strand_id
1 'polypeptide(L)'
;MELTRQYNLEGTVLEIPLRYDSLSHMYLEVYPDFIQNPVYTPAGQPILFTGEDACALARSADGEPCLDCGSCRYYRQAAETLIGVCGHEQKRKIRPE
;
A
#
# COMPACT_ATOMS: atom_id res chain seq x y z
N MET A 1 -24.55 7.56 2.85
CA MET A 1 -23.21 7.58 3.47
C MET A 1 -22.49 6.37 2.95
N GLU A 2 -21.31 6.57 2.35
CA GLU A 2 -20.46 5.47 1.93
C GLU A 2 -19.78 4.89 3.17
N LEU A 3 -19.78 3.56 3.32
CA LEU A 3 -19.11 2.92 4.45
C LEU A 3 -17.61 2.90 4.14
N THR A 4 -16.80 3.42 5.04
CA THR A 4 -15.34 3.45 4.89
C THR A 4 -14.66 2.86 6.10
N ARG A 5 -13.40 2.47 5.94
CA ARG A 5 -12.51 2.11 7.04
C ARG A 5 -11.27 2.99 6.99
N GLN A 6 -10.88 3.51 8.15
CA GLN A 6 -9.73 4.40 8.25
C GLN A 6 -8.47 3.63 8.66
N TYR A 7 -7.36 3.96 8.00
CA TYR A 7 -6.04 3.44 8.31
C TYR A 7 -5.04 4.58 8.46
N ASN A 8 -4.22 4.51 9.51
CA ASN A 8 -3.07 5.40 9.67
C ASN A 8 -1.80 4.66 9.26
N LEU A 9 -1.23 5.04 8.12
CA LEU A 9 0.03 4.50 7.61
C LEU A 9 1.15 5.52 7.84
N GLU A 10 1.87 5.33 8.94
CA GLU A 10 3.06 6.12 9.30
C GLU A 10 2.79 7.65 9.24
N GLY A 11 1.60 8.09 9.67
CA GLY A 11 1.20 9.50 9.72
C GLY A 11 0.30 9.97 8.57
N THR A 12 0.06 9.14 7.55
CA THR A 12 -0.95 9.41 6.52
C THR A 12 -2.22 8.63 6.81
N VAL A 13 -3.34 9.34 6.96
CA VAL A 13 -4.66 8.73 7.15
C VAL A 13 -5.32 8.50 5.79
N LEU A 14 -5.71 7.26 5.53
CA LEU A 14 -6.48 6.85 4.35
C LEU A 14 -7.86 6.37 4.75
N GLU A 15 -8.86 6.80 4.01
CA GLU A 15 -10.23 6.27 4.10
C GLU A 15 -10.45 5.32 2.93
N ILE A 16 -10.57 4.03 3.22
CA ILE A 16 -10.77 3.00 2.20
C ILE A 16 -12.26 2.66 2.13
N PRO A 17 -12.90 2.84 0.96
CA PRO A 17 -14.30 2.46 0.77
C PRO A 17 -14.52 0.96 1.00
N LEU A 18 -15.68 0.64 1.55
CA LEU A 18 -16.13 -0.73 1.77
C LEU A 18 -17.31 -1.06 0.86
N ARG A 19 -17.21 -2.17 0.15
CA ARG A 19 -18.28 -2.72 -0.69
C ARG A 19 -18.74 -4.05 -0.14
N TYR A 20 -20.04 -4.21 0.08
CA TYR A 20 -20.61 -5.50 0.46
C TYR A 20 -20.45 -6.47 -0.70
N ASP A 21 -19.81 -7.60 -0.45
CA ASP A 21 -19.68 -8.70 -1.38
C ASP A 21 -20.69 -9.80 -1.01
N SER A 22 -21.61 -10.07 -1.93
CA SER A 22 -22.70 -11.00 -1.70
C SER A 22 -22.25 -12.47 -1.68
N LEU A 23 -21.10 -12.80 -2.28
CA LEU A 23 -20.57 -14.16 -2.30
C LEU A 23 -19.93 -14.55 -0.96
N SER A 24 -19.12 -13.65 -0.40
CA SER A 24 -18.47 -13.84 0.90
C SER A 24 -19.31 -13.37 2.09
N HIS A 25 -20.44 -12.69 1.83
CA HIS A 25 -21.33 -12.12 2.85
C HIS A 25 -20.63 -11.15 3.81
N MET A 26 -19.65 -10.39 3.32
CA MET A 26 -18.90 -9.43 4.12
C MET A 26 -18.58 -8.15 3.34
N TYR A 27 -18.18 -7.11 4.07
CA TYR A 27 -17.69 -5.88 3.47
C TYR A 27 -16.20 -6.03 3.13
N LEU A 28 -15.88 -5.85 1.86
CA LEU A 28 -14.52 -5.87 1.33
C LEU A 28 -14.03 -4.46 1.07
N GLU A 29 -12.73 -4.26 1.27
CA GLU A 29 -12.05 -3.02 0.96
C GLU A 29 -11.92 -2.83 -0.55
N VAL A 30 -12.22 -1.63 -1.01
CA VAL A 30 -12.00 -1.19 -2.39
C VAL A 30 -10.83 -0.24 -2.38
N TYR A 31 -9.64 -0.78 -2.66
CA TYR A 31 -8.42 0.01 -2.68
C TYR A 31 -8.38 0.94 -3.90
N PRO A 32 -7.88 2.19 -3.75
CA PRO A 32 -7.67 3.08 -4.88
C PRO A 32 -6.50 2.58 -5.75
N ASP A 33 -6.44 3.06 -6.98
CA ASP A 33 -5.28 2.85 -7.84
C ASP A 33 -4.12 3.74 -7.36
N PHE A 34 -3.20 3.14 -6.62
CA PHE A 34 -2.02 3.81 -6.07
C PHE A 34 -0.94 4.14 -7.11
N ILE A 35 -1.05 3.61 -8.34
CA ILE A 35 -0.15 3.95 -9.45
C ILE A 35 -0.66 5.21 -10.14
N GLN A 36 -1.96 5.30 -10.43
CA GLN A 36 -2.58 6.49 -11.02
C GLN A 36 -2.66 7.65 -10.03
N ASN A 37 -2.97 7.37 -8.76
CA ASN A 37 -3.16 8.37 -7.70
C ASN A 37 -2.24 8.06 -6.52
N PRO A 38 -0.93 8.33 -6.65
CA PRO A 38 0.04 7.91 -5.65
C PRO A 38 -0.11 8.68 -4.34
N VAL A 39 -0.12 7.94 -3.24
CA VAL A 39 -0.18 8.46 -1.88
C VAL A 39 1.16 8.22 -1.19
N TYR A 40 1.58 9.17 -0.36
CA TYR A 40 2.85 9.11 0.36
C TYR A 40 2.65 9.38 1.85
N THR A 41 3.52 8.82 2.68
CA THR A 41 3.69 9.21 4.09
C THR A 41 4.27 10.64 4.18
N PRO A 42 4.22 11.30 5.34
CA PRO A 42 4.89 12.59 5.54
C PRO A 42 6.41 12.53 5.29
N ALA A 43 7.02 11.36 5.50
CA ALA A 43 8.44 11.07 5.18
C ALA A 43 8.70 10.81 3.69
N GLY A 44 7.68 10.96 2.83
CA GLY A 44 7.76 10.78 1.38
C GLY A 44 7.76 9.32 0.94
N GLN A 45 7.45 8.36 1.81
CA GLN A 45 7.45 6.94 1.45
C GLN A 45 6.13 6.57 0.75
N PRO A 46 6.16 5.88 -0.40
CA PRO A 46 4.93 5.48 -1.09
C PRO A 46 4.08 4.54 -0.25
N ILE A 47 2.77 4.73 -0.30
CA ILE A 47 1.78 3.76 0.16
C ILE A 47 1.27 2.98 -1.06
N LEU A 48 1.31 1.66 -0.98
CA LEU A 48 0.96 0.75 -2.08
C LEU A 48 0.07 -0.39 -1.59
N PHE A 49 -0.67 -0.98 -2.51
CA PHE A 49 -1.36 -2.25 -2.30
C PHE A 49 -0.36 -3.41 -2.27
N THR A 50 -0.64 -4.44 -1.46
CA THR A 50 0.25 -5.58 -1.21
C THR A 50 0.44 -6.39 -2.49
N GLY A 51 -0.62 -6.56 -3.29
CA GLY A 51 -0.58 -7.26 -4.57
C GLY A 51 -0.21 -6.38 -5.77
N GLU A 52 0.35 -5.18 -5.53
CA GLU A 52 0.84 -4.32 -6.61
C GLU A 52 2.09 -4.92 -7.26
N ASP A 53 2.23 -4.80 -8.58
CA ASP A 53 3.39 -5.31 -9.31
C ASP A 53 4.70 -4.75 -8.73
N ALA A 54 5.63 -5.66 -8.45
CA ALA A 54 6.90 -5.31 -7.86
C ALA A 54 7.74 -4.47 -8.82
N CYS A 55 8.32 -3.38 -8.31
CA CYS A 55 9.28 -2.60 -9.08
C CYS A 55 10.64 -3.33 -9.23
N ALA A 56 11.48 -2.86 -10.16
CA ALA A 56 12.81 -3.42 -10.40
C ALA A 56 13.75 -3.45 -9.18
N LEU A 57 13.47 -2.64 -8.15
CA LEU A 57 14.23 -2.57 -6.89
C LEU A 57 13.74 -3.57 -5.85
N ALA A 58 12.60 -4.22 -6.07
CA ALA A 58 12.00 -5.15 -5.12
C ALA A 58 12.88 -6.38 -4.95
N ARG A 59 13.10 -6.78 -3.70
CA ARG A 59 13.92 -7.92 -3.33
C ARG A 59 13.27 -8.71 -2.21
N SER A 60 13.27 -10.03 -2.31
CA SER A 60 12.84 -10.92 -1.23
C SER A 60 13.83 -10.86 -0.06
N ALA A 61 13.55 -11.60 1.02
CA ALA A 61 14.49 -11.76 2.12
C ALA A 61 15.84 -12.35 1.65
N ASP A 62 15.80 -13.24 0.67
CA ASP A 62 16.97 -13.92 0.09
C ASP A 62 17.66 -13.11 -1.02
N GLY A 63 17.12 -11.95 -1.40
CA GLY A 63 17.70 -11.08 -2.43
C GLY A 63 17.26 -11.39 -3.86
N GLU A 64 16.25 -12.22 -4.05
CA GLU A 64 15.66 -12.52 -5.36
C GLU A 64 14.65 -11.44 -5.79
N PRO A 65 14.39 -11.25 -7.10
CA PRO A 65 13.31 -10.39 -7.56
C PRO A 65 11.95 -10.83 -7.01
N CYS A 66 11.06 -9.87 -6.76
CA CYS A 66 9.69 -10.13 -6.30
C CYS A 66 8.70 -10.03 -7.47
N LEU A 67 7.55 -10.72 -7.34
CA LEU A 67 6.40 -10.52 -8.23
C LEU A 67 5.55 -9.34 -7.77
N ASP A 68 5.31 -9.24 -6.46
CA ASP A 68 4.48 -8.21 -5.85
C ASP A 68 5.20 -7.46 -4.72
N CYS A 69 4.59 -6.36 -4.29
CA CYS A 69 5.09 -5.55 -3.18
C CYS A 69 5.07 -6.32 -1.84
N GLY A 70 4.08 -7.18 -1.60
CA GLY A 70 3.95 -7.99 -0.39
C GLY A 70 5.12 -8.92 -0.14
N SER A 71 5.76 -9.40 -1.22
CA SER A 71 6.93 -10.26 -1.19
C SER A 71 8.26 -9.50 -1.00
N CYS A 72 8.23 -8.16 -1.07
CA CYS A 72 9.41 -7.32 -1.01
C CYS A 72 9.80 -7.01 0.44
N ARG A 73 11.07 -7.25 0.79
CA ARG A 73 11.64 -6.98 2.13
C ARG A 73 11.55 -5.52 2.58
N TYR A 74 11.40 -4.59 1.64
CA TYR A 74 11.28 -3.17 1.93
C TYR A 74 9.85 -2.73 2.19
N TYR A 75 8.85 -3.53 1.82
CA TYR A 75 7.45 -3.22 2.01
C TYR A 75 7.02 -3.60 3.43
N ARG A 76 6.34 -2.68 4.11
CA ARG A 76 5.79 -2.89 5.45
C ARG A 76 4.28 -2.81 5.35
N GLN A 77 3.64 -3.98 5.30
CA GLN A 77 2.18 -4.08 5.29
C GLN A 77 1.61 -3.62 6.64
N ALA A 78 0.55 -2.79 6.60
CA ALA A 78 -0.18 -2.42 7.81
C ALA A 78 -1.03 -3.60 8.29
N ALA A 79 -1.22 -3.72 9.60
CA ALA A 79 -2.04 -4.78 10.17
C ALA A 79 -3.50 -4.66 9.68
N GLU A 80 -4.15 -5.81 9.48
CA GLU A 80 -5.58 -5.92 9.16
C GLU A 80 -6.02 -5.30 7.83
N THR A 81 -5.08 -4.97 6.94
CA THR A 81 -5.35 -4.44 5.60
C THR A 81 -4.28 -4.91 4.62
N LEU A 82 -4.54 -4.76 3.32
CA LEU A 82 -3.63 -5.12 2.22
C LEU A 82 -2.92 -3.89 1.65
N ILE A 83 -2.85 -2.78 2.40
CA ILE A 83 -2.02 -1.62 2.07
C ILE A 83 -0.86 -1.49 3.03
N GLY A 84 0.20 -0.81 2.59
CA GLY A 84 1.45 -0.76 3.31
C GLY A 84 2.41 0.26 2.73
N VAL A 85 3.51 0.47 3.42
CA VAL A 85 4.49 1.52 3.11
C VAL A 85 5.73 0.91 2.46
N CYS A 86 6.15 1.45 1.32
CA CYS A 86 7.42 1.11 0.69
C CYS A 86 8.58 1.82 1.42
N GLY A 87 9.50 1.04 1.98
CA GLY A 87 10.69 1.53 2.68
C GLY A 87 11.88 1.90 1.80
N HIS A 88 11.86 1.59 0.50
CA HIS A 88 13.04 1.74 -0.34
C HIS A 88 13.38 3.22 -0.57
N GLU A 89 14.63 3.62 -0.30
CA GLU A 89 15.07 5.03 -0.31
C GLU A 89 14.87 5.70 -1.68
N GLN A 90 15.25 5.02 -2.76
CA GLN A 90 15.07 5.53 -4.13
C GLN A 90 13.60 5.72 -4.55
N LYS A 91 12.64 5.16 -3.80
CA LYS A 91 11.21 5.33 -4.07
C LYS A 91 10.60 6.49 -3.29
N ARG A 92 11.37 7.15 -2.41
CA ARG A 92 10.86 8.30 -1.64
C ARG A 92 10.62 9.48 -2.56
N LYS A 93 9.47 10.14 -2.39
CA LYS A 93 9.20 11.44 -3.01
C LYS A 93 10.11 12.47 -2.34
N ILE A 94 11.07 12.99 -3.10
CA ILE A 94 11.86 14.14 -2.67
C ILE A 94 10.90 15.32 -2.60
N ARG A 95 10.67 15.88 -1.40
CA ARG A 95 9.98 17.16 -1.29
C ARG A 95 10.90 18.20 -1.94
N PRO A 96 10.44 18.98 -2.94
CA PRO A 96 11.17 20.19 -3.30
C PRO A 96 11.17 21.10 -2.06
N GLU A 97 12.34 21.57 -1.69
CA GLU A 97 12.54 22.59 -0.65
C GLU A 97 11.87 23.92 -1.02
#